data_AF-A0A645HG74-F1
#
_entry.id   AF-A0A645HG74-F1
#
_cell.length_a   1.000
_cell.length_b   1.000
_cell.length_c   1.000
_cell.angle_alpha   90.00
_cell.angle_beta   90.00
_cell.angle_gamma   90.00
#
_symmetry.space_group_name_H-M   'P 1'
#
loop_
_entity.id
_entity.type
_entity.pdbx_description
1 polymer ?
#
loop_
_entity_poly.entity_id
_entity_poly.type
_entity_poly.pdbx_seq_one_letter_code
_entity_poly.pdbx_strand_id
1 'polypeptide(L)'
;MFTVGAVTSTGASSSFSSHGPNALGVIKPDGSARGTSTVMGYNNSVTTSSGTSFATPLAAGGVACLIQAAGNKPLSEVANILRQTASLYPSNNPQLGWGILNFGQAYNNITLATGENAVKSSVKIYPNPATDIFTIDTADKIISVELFNTLGQKVQTFKAEKVNPIEKLSSGVYFVKIQTDKGEVIEKLVKK
;
A
#
# COMPACT_ATOMS: atom_id res chain seq x y z
N MET A 1 21.07 4.84 5.97
CA MET A 1 21.01 3.47 6.55
C MET A 1 19.84 3.39 7.52
N PHE A 2 19.02 2.33 7.41
CA PHE A 2 17.93 2.03 8.33
C PHE A 2 18.41 0.98 9.33
N THR A 3 18.29 1.27 10.62
CA THR A 3 18.81 0.45 11.72
C THR A 3 17.68 -0.21 12.48
N VAL A 4 17.87 -1.48 12.87
CA VAL A 4 16.81 -2.30 13.45
C VAL A 4 17.22 -2.78 14.84
N GLY A 5 16.43 -2.41 15.85
CA GLY A 5 16.53 -2.92 17.22
C GLY A 5 15.81 -4.26 17.39
N ALA A 6 16.04 -4.90 18.54
CA ALA A 6 15.39 -6.15 18.89
C ALA A 6 14.37 -5.98 20.01
N VAL A 7 13.21 -6.59 19.86
CA VAL A 7 12.21 -6.73 20.92
C VAL A 7 11.93 -8.19 21.28
N THR A 8 11.40 -8.37 22.49
CA THR A 8 10.79 -9.61 22.97
C THR A 8 9.40 -9.83 22.38
N SER A 9 8.81 -11.00 22.61
CA SER A 9 7.43 -11.31 22.22
C SER A 9 6.38 -10.40 22.83
N THR A 10 6.69 -9.72 23.94
CA THR A 10 5.80 -8.74 24.60
C THR A 10 5.98 -7.32 24.09
N GLY A 11 6.93 -7.09 23.17
CA GLY A 11 7.25 -5.77 22.64
C GLY A 11 8.23 -4.96 23.47
N ALA A 12 8.66 -5.46 24.64
CA ALA A 12 9.75 -4.85 25.40
C ALA A 12 11.09 -4.95 24.65
N SER A 13 11.96 -3.94 24.80
CA SER A 13 13.33 -3.96 24.25
C SER A 13 14.09 -5.19 24.75
N SER A 14 14.75 -5.91 23.84
CA SER A 14 15.61 -7.04 24.21
C SER A 14 16.82 -6.53 24.99
N SER A 15 17.23 -7.25 26.04
CA SER A 15 18.37 -6.83 26.91
C SER A 15 19.70 -6.68 26.18
N PHE A 16 19.88 -7.36 25.05
CA PHE A 16 21.06 -7.27 24.19
C PHE A 16 20.94 -6.21 23.08
N SER A 17 19.79 -5.55 22.93
CA SER A 17 19.59 -4.56 21.86
C SER A 17 20.41 -3.32 22.20
N SER A 18 21.22 -2.85 21.25
CA SER A 18 21.90 -1.57 21.40
C SER A 18 20.90 -0.43 21.38
N HIS A 19 21.21 0.61 22.14
CA HIS A 19 20.39 1.82 22.24
C HIS A 19 21.13 2.99 21.59
N GLY A 20 20.37 3.91 21.01
CA GLY A 20 20.90 5.20 20.60
C GLY A 20 20.92 6.22 21.75
N PRO A 21 20.84 7.53 21.41
CA PRO A 21 21.03 8.07 20.07
C PRO A 21 22.43 7.75 19.53
N ASN A 22 22.67 8.01 18.24
CA ASN A 22 24.04 7.95 17.73
C ASN A 22 24.88 9.14 18.25
N ALA A 23 26.16 9.19 17.92
CA ALA A 23 27.08 10.25 18.34
C ALA A 23 26.67 11.68 17.91
N LEU A 24 25.74 11.81 16.94
CA LEU A 24 25.19 13.08 16.47
C LEU A 24 23.84 13.44 17.13
N GLY A 25 23.39 12.67 18.12
CA GLY A 25 22.10 12.88 18.78
C GLY A 25 20.89 12.41 17.97
N VAL A 26 21.09 11.76 16.82
CA VAL A 26 20.00 11.23 16.00
C VAL A 26 19.49 9.93 16.61
N ILE A 27 18.16 9.83 16.75
CA ILE A 27 17.50 8.63 17.26
C ILE A 27 17.88 7.40 16.43
N LYS A 28 18.37 6.39 17.14
CA LYS A 28 18.66 5.04 16.67
C LYS A 28 18.23 4.05 17.75
N PRO A 29 17.76 2.84 17.39
CA PRO A 29 17.50 2.36 16.03
C PRO A 29 16.39 3.18 15.31
N ASP A 30 16.16 2.96 14.01
CA ASP A 30 15.04 3.60 13.30
C ASP A 30 13.72 2.90 13.64
N GLY A 31 13.74 1.60 13.87
CA GLY A 31 12.61 0.84 14.38
C GLY A 31 13.07 -0.49 14.94
N SER A 32 12.15 -1.29 15.44
CA SER A 32 12.47 -2.57 16.07
C SER A 32 11.62 -3.70 15.52
N ALA A 33 12.18 -4.90 15.53
CA ALA A 33 11.49 -6.14 15.16
C ALA A 33 11.81 -7.24 16.17
N ARG A 34 11.09 -8.36 16.14
CA ARG A 34 11.32 -9.45 17.08
C ARG A 34 12.74 -10.00 16.91
N GLY A 35 13.51 -9.93 17.98
CA GLY A 35 14.88 -10.43 18.02
C GLY A 35 15.15 -11.39 19.17
N THR A 36 14.33 -11.43 20.22
CA THR A 36 14.43 -12.47 21.27
C THR A 36 13.57 -13.67 20.90
N SER A 37 14.15 -14.87 21.04
CA SER A 37 13.50 -16.15 20.75
C SER A 37 12.83 -16.16 19.37
N THR A 38 13.51 -15.59 18.37
CA THR A 38 13.04 -15.59 17.00
C THR A 38 13.11 -17.00 16.44
N VAL A 39 11.96 -17.47 15.95
CA VAL A 39 11.83 -18.79 15.30
C VAL A 39 12.62 -18.79 14.00
N MET A 40 13.46 -19.80 13.81
CA MET A 40 14.32 -19.99 12.65
C MET A 40 14.43 -21.46 12.27
N GLY A 41 14.74 -21.73 11.01
CA GLY A 41 15.17 -23.06 10.56
C GLY A 41 16.67 -23.26 10.82
N TYR A 42 17.06 -24.42 11.32
CA TYR A 42 18.46 -24.84 11.49
C TYR A 42 18.56 -26.36 11.35
N ASN A 43 19.47 -26.86 10.51
CA ASN A 43 19.70 -28.29 10.27
C ASN A 43 18.39 -29.10 10.12
N ASN A 44 17.54 -28.70 9.18
CA ASN A 44 16.25 -29.35 8.88
C ASN A 44 15.27 -29.43 10.08
N SER A 45 15.45 -28.57 11.07
CA SER A 45 14.59 -28.45 12.26
C SER A 45 14.18 -27.00 12.50
N VAL A 46 13.09 -26.80 13.24
CA VAL A 46 12.67 -25.48 13.72
C VAL A 46 13.23 -25.27 15.12
N THR A 47 13.90 -24.14 15.34
CA THR A 47 14.46 -23.75 16.64
C THR A 47 14.24 -22.26 16.88
N THR A 48 14.68 -21.77 18.02
CA THR A 48 14.67 -20.33 18.36
C THR A 48 16.07 -19.85 18.69
N SER A 49 16.40 -18.64 18.26
CA SER A 49 17.64 -17.97 18.66
C SER A 49 17.39 -16.48 18.92
N SER A 50 18.37 -15.79 19.50
CA SER A 50 18.23 -14.39 19.89
C SER A 50 19.35 -13.51 19.33
N GLY A 51 19.00 -12.30 18.92
CA GLY A 51 19.94 -11.30 18.42
C GLY A 51 19.29 -10.24 17.53
N THR A 52 19.91 -9.07 17.45
CA THR A 52 19.55 -8.05 16.45
C THR A 52 19.81 -8.56 15.03
N SER A 53 20.73 -9.52 14.86
CA SER A 53 20.95 -10.28 13.62
C SER A 53 19.75 -11.14 13.20
N PHE A 54 18.77 -11.38 14.08
CA PHE A 54 17.49 -12.02 13.72
C PHE A 54 16.39 -10.98 13.46
N ALA A 55 16.39 -9.88 14.20
CA ALA A 55 15.46 -8.77 13.97
C ALA A 55 15.70 -8.10 12.60
N THR A 56 16.97 -7.95 12.20
CA THR A 56 17.37 -7.31 10.95
C THR A 56 16.85 -8.02 9.69
N PRO A 57 17.09 -9.33 9.46
CA PRO A 57 16.54 -10.03 8.29
C PRO A 57 15.01 -10.15 8.34
N LEU A 58 14.40 -10.24 9.53
CA LEU A 58 12.94 -10.18 9.67
C LEU A 58 12.39 -8.85 9.15
N ALA A 59 12.99 -7.74 9.57
CA ALA A 59 12.61 -6.42 9.08
C ALA A 59 12.92 -6.27 7.58
N ALA A 60 14.08 -6.73 7.12
CA ALA A 60 14.48 -6.64 5.72
C ALA A 60 13.51 -7.39 4.79
N GLY A 61 13.03 -8.57 5.18
CA GLY A 61 12.00 -9.30 4.43
C GLY A 61 10.70 -8.51 4.30
N GLY A 62 10.22 -7.92 5.39
CA GLY A 62 9.05 -7.03 5.36
C GLY A 62 9.27 -5.81 4.47
N VAL A 63 10.43 -5.16 4.56
CA VAL A 63 10.79 -4.00 3.72
C VAL A 63 10.87 -4.39 2.24
N ALA A 64 11.38 -5.57 1.90
CA ALA A 64 11.42 -6.06 0.53
C ALA A 64 10.01 -6.16 -0.08
N CYS A 65 9.05 -6.72 0.68
CA CYS A 65 7.64 -6.75 0.26
C CYS A 65 7.05 -5.35 0.11
N LEU A 66 7.37 -4.42 1.00
CA LEU A 66 6.90 -3.03 0.88
C LEU A 66 7.48 -2.32 -0.33
N ILE A 67 8.77 -2.51 -0.63
CA ILE A 67 9.40 -1.93 -1.82
C ILE A 67 8.71 -2.45 -3.09
N GLN A 68 8.40 -3.76 -3.14
CA GLN A 68 7.64 -4.33 -4.26
C GLN A 68 6.25 -3.69 -4.37
N ALA A 69 5.55 -3.50 -3.25
CA ALA A 69 4.24 -2.83 -3.23
C ALA A 69 4.30 -1.33 -3.57
N ALA A 70 5.43 -0.68 -3.30
CA ALA A 70 5.60 0.76 -3.46
C ALA A 70 5.92 1.19 -4.90
N GLY A 71 6.20 0.25 -5.79
CA GLY A 71 6.55 0.54 -7.18
C GLY A 71 7.75 1.49 -7.29
N ASN A 72 7.54 2.68 -7.85
CA ASN A 72 8.59 3.69 -8.07
C ASN A 72 8.73 4.71 -6.92
N LYS A 73 8.08 4.52 -5.78
CA LYS A 73 8.22 5.45 -4.64
C LYS A 73 9.68 5.51 -4.17
N PRO A 74 10.21 6.71 -3.85
CA PRO A 74 11.55 6.85 -3.29
C PRO A 74 11.71 6.02 -2.00
N LEU A 75 12.88 5.40 -1.82
CA LEU A 75 13.17 4.61 -0.61
C LEU A 75 13.10 5.46 0.68
N SER A 76 13.34 6.77 0.58
CA SER A 76 13.16 7.70 1.69
C SER A 76 11.69 7.82 2.13
N GLU A 77 10.74 7.77 1.19
CA GLU A 77 9.30 7.76 1.46
C GLU A 77 8.90 6.46 2.16
N VAL A 78 9.36 5.32 1.66
CA VAL A 78 9.14 4.00 2.30
C VAL A 78 9.68 3.99 3.73
N ALA A 79 10.90 4.52 3.93
CA ALA A 79 11.50 4.65 5.26
C ALA A 79 10.70 5.57 6.20
N ASN A 80 10.12 6.65 5.68
CA ASN A 80 9.28 7.54 6.47
C ASN A 80 7.93 6.90 6.82
N ILE A 81 7.29 6.18 5.89
CA ILE A 81 6.06 5.43 6.15
C ILE A 81 6.32 4.38 7.24
N LEU A 82 7.44 3.65 7.17
CA LEU A 82 7.84 2.70 8.22
C LEU A 82 7.95 3.35 9.60
N ARG A 83 8.52 4.56 9.70
CA ARG A 83 8.61 5.30 10.97
C ARG A 83 7.25 5.81 11.43
N GLN A 84 6.43 6.34 10.52
CA GLN A 84 5.10 6.90 10.82
C GLN A 84 4.06 5.85 11.21
N THR A 85 4.30 4.60 10.85
CA THR A 85 3.40 3.47 11.17
C THR A 85 3.91 2.61 12.31
N ALA A 86 5.11 2.88 12.82
CA ALA A 86 5.70 2.15 13.93
C ALA A 86 4.98 2.47 15.26
N SER A 87 5.08 1.53 16.21
CA SER A 87 4.22 1.52 17.40
C SER A 87 4.36 2.70 18.36
N LEU A 88 5.43 3.49 18.29
CA LEU A 88 5.62 4.65 19.17
C LEU A 88 5.31 5.99 18.49
N TYR A 89 5.12 6.02 17.17
CA TYR A 89 4.78 7.24 16.44
C TYR A 89 3.52 7.90 17.03
N PRO A 90 3.47 9.25 17.20
CA PRO A 90 4.42 10.28 16.76
C PRO A 90 5.65 10.48 17.68
N SER A 91 5.77 9.69 18.73
CA SER A 91 6.93 9.69 19.64
C SER A 91 8.02 8.72 19.19
N ASN A 92 9.14 8.74 19.90
CA ASN A 92 10.26 7.81 19.74
C ASN A 92 11.05 7.74 21.04
N ASN A 93 11.95 6.75 21.13
CA ASN A 93 12.95 6.71 22.18
C ASN A 93 14.25 6.03 21.70
N PRO A 94 15.36 6.20 22.43
CA PRO A 94 16.64 5.58 22.08
C PRO A 94 16.65 4.04 22.14
N GLN A 95 15.68 3.41 22.80
CA GLN A 95 15.63 1.97 22.99
C GLN A 95 15.03 1.24 21.80
N LEU A 96 13.94 1.78 21.26
CA LEU A 96 13.10 1.16 20.23
C LEU A 96 13.05 1.96 18.93
N GLY A 97 13.62 3.17 18.91
CA GLY A 97 13.47 4.09 17.80
C GLY A 97 12.04 4.62 17.73
N TRP A 98 11.45 4.55 16.54
CA TRP A 98 10.04 4.87 16.30
C TRP A 98 9.09 3.74 16.76
N GLY A 99 9.62 2.65 17.34
CA GLY A 99 8.85 1.55 17.88
C GLY A 99 8.93 0.27 17.04
N ILE A 100 8.00 -0.64 17.28
CA ILE A 100 7.90 -1.90 16.55
C ILE A 100 7.35 -1.62 15.15
N LEU A 101 8.03 -2.11 14.12
CA LEU A 101 7.63 -1.93 12.73
C LEU A 101 6.28 -2.61 12.45
N ASN A 102 5.35 -1.87 11.85
CA ASN A 102 4.03 -2.38 11.48
C ASN A 102 3.90 -2.45 9.95
N PHE A 103 4.27 -3.59 9.37
CA PHE A 103 4.26 -3.77 7.91
C PHE A 103 2.85 -3.74 7.30
N GLY A 104 1.82 -4.14 8.03
CA GLY A 104 0.43 -4.07 7.55
C GLY A 104 -0.04 -2.62 7.41
N GLN A 105 0.21 -1.79 8.43
CA GLN A 105 -0.10 -0.35 8.36
C GLN A 105 0.77 0.37 7.34
N ALA A 106 2.05 -0.01 7.21
CA ALA A 106 2.93 0.55 6.18
C ALA A 106 2.43 0.22 4.77
N TYR A 107 2.00 -1.01 4.51
CA TYR A 107 1.42 -1.43 3.23
C TYR A 107 0.14 -0.65 2.89
N ASN A 108 -0.77 -0.49 3.86
CA ASN A 108 -1.99 0.30 3.66
C ASN A 108 -1.66 1.76 3.30
N ASN A 109 -0.69 2.39 3.97
CA ASN A 109 -0.27 3.74 3.63
C ASN A 109 0.39 3.83 2.24
N ILE A 110 1.20 2.85 1.88
CA ILE A 110 1.83 2.81 0.56
C ILE A 110 0.77 2.72 -0.54
N THR A 111 -0.21 1.84 -0.39
CA THR A 111 -1.26 1.58 -1.39
C THR A 111 -2.34 2.66 -1.43
N LEU A 112 -2.70 3.27 -0.31
CA LEU A 112 -3.60 4.45 -0.31
C LEU A 112 -2.91 5.67 -0.94
N ALA A 113 -1.59 5.76 -0.85
CA ALA A 113 -0.78 6.83 -1.44
C ALA A 113 -0.28 6.52 -2.87
N THR A 114 -0.69 5.41 -3.51
CA THR A 114 -0.49 5.24 -4.95
C THR A 114 -1.56 6.02 -5.70
N GLY A 115 -1.15 6.71 -6.77
CA GLY A 115 -2.04 7.53 -7.59
C GLY A 115 -3.25 6.77 -8.15
N GLU A 116 -3.23 5.44 -8.18
CA GLU A 116 -4.38 4.60 -8.56
C GLU A 116 -5.63 4.89 -7.70
N ASN A 117 -5.47 5.13 -6.40
CA ASN A 117 -6.60 5.48 -5.53
C ASN A 117 -7.01 6.97 -5.64
N ALA A 118 -6.05 7.86 -5.93
CA ALA A 118 -6.34 9.27 -6.14
C ALA A 118 -7.11 9.52 -7.44
N VAL A 119 -6.74 8.85 -8.54
CA VAL A 119 -7.45 8.92 -9.83
C VAL A 119 -8.81 8.22 -9.72
N LYS A 120 -8.91 7.09 -8.99
CA LYS A 120 -10.21 6.45 -8.72
C LYS A 120 -11.17 7.33 -7.89
N SER A 121 -10.63 8.24 -7.06
CA SER A 121 -11.46 9.15 -6.25
C SER A 121 -11.98 10.37 -7.03
N SER A 122 -11.32 10.75 -8.15
CA SER A 122 -11.71 11.90 -8.99
C SER A 122 -12.68 11.56 -10.12
N VAL A 123 -12.94 10.28 -10.36
CA VAL A 123 -13.82 9.80 -11.44
C VAL A 123 -14.98 9.01 -10.84
N LYS A 124 -16.22 9.49 -11.01
CA LYS A 124 -17.44 8.77 -10.61
C LYS A 124 -18.35 8.57 -11.81
N ILE A 125 -19.14 7.50 -11.81
CA ILE A 125 -20.17 7.28 -12.83
C ILE A 125 -21.58 7.30 -12.22
N TYR A 126 -22.51 7.98 -12.88
CA TYR A 126 -23.91 8.04 -12.45
C TYR A 126 -24.88 8.22 -13.64
N PRO A 127 -26.15 7.79 -13.54
CA PRO A 127 -26.66 6.95 -12.47
C PRO A 127 -26.04 5.54 -12.54
N ASN A 128 -25.98 4.85 -11.40
CA ASN A 128 -25.59 3.46 -11.34
C ASN A 128 -26.43 2.78 -10.25
N PRO A 129 -27.43 1.93 -10.60
CA PRO A 129 -27.70 1.38 -11.94
C PRO A 129 -28.21 2.39 -12.98
N ALA A 130 -27.86 2.17 -14.26
CA ALA A 130 -28.24 2.99 -15.40
C ALA A 130 -29.25 2.29 -16.33
N THR A 131 -30.11 3.06 -17.02
CA THR A 131 -31.02 2.55 -18.06
C THR A 131 -30.50 2.86 -19.45
N ASP A 132 -30.44 4.13 -19.83
CA ASP A 132 -30.21 4.51 -21.23
C ASP A 132 -28.86 5.22 -21.42
N ILE A 133 -28.38 5.89 -20.37
CA ILE A 133 -27.12 6.63 -20.37
C ILE A 133 -26.41 6.46 -19.03
N PHE A 134 -25.08 6.61 -19.03
CA PHE A 134 -24.33 6.94 -17.84
C PHE A 134 -23.47 8.20 -18.09
N THR A 135 -23.17 8.91 -17.02
CA THR A 135 -22.39 10.14 -17.00
C THR A 135 -21.15 9.97 -16.15
N ILE A 136 -20.02 10.50 -16.62
CA ILE A 136 -18.74 10.51 -15.92
C ILE A 136 -18.56 11.87 -15.22
N ASP A 137 -18.54 11.86 -13.89
CA ASP A 137 -18.12 12.99 -13.06
C ASP A 137 -16.60 12.98 -12.92
N THR A 138 -15.94 13.97 -13.50
CA THR A 138 -14.50 14.18 -13.29
C THR A 138 -14.11 15.62 -13.64
N ALA A 139 -13.09 16.12 -12.96
CA ALA A 139 -12.40 17.36 -13.31
C ALA A 139 -11.28 17.14 -14.34
N ASP A 140 -10.82 15.89 -14.50
CA ASP A 140 -9.70 15.52 -15.35
C ASP A 140 -10.13 15.43 -16.83
N LYS A 141 -9.18 15.61 -17.76
CA LYS A 141 -9.49 15.57 -19.19
C LYS A 141 -9.65 14.12 -19.63
N ILE A 142 -10.85 13.77 -20.09
CA ILE A 142 -11.12 12.44 -20.66
C ILE A 142 -10.39 12.31 -22.01
N ILE A 143 -9.67 11.20 -22.18
CA ILE A 143 -8.97 10.83 -23.41
C ILE A 143 -9.75 9.74 -24.15
N SER A 144 -10.24 8.73 -23.42
CA SER A 144 -11.07 7.66 -24.00
C SER A 144 -11.98 7.01 -22.96
N VAL A 145 -13.07 6.43 -23.45
CA VAL A 145 -14.02 5.66 -22.64
C VAL A 145 -14.34 4.36 -23.38
N GLU A 146 -14.11 3.23 -22.74
CA GLU A 146 -14.33 1.90 -23.27
C GLU A 146 -15.19 1.07 -22.32
N LEU A 147 -16.05 0.22 -22.86
CA LEU A 147 -16.93 -0.65 -22.10
C LEU A 147 -16.56 -2.11 -22.31
N PHE A 148 -16.49 -2.87 -21.22
CA PHE A 148 -16.17 -4.29 -21.22
C PHE A 148 -17.27 -5.10 -20.53
N ASN A 149 -17.49 -6.32 -20.98
CA ASN A 149 -18.35 -7.29 -20.29
C ASN A 149 -17.56 -8.03 -19.18
N THR A 150 -18.23 -8.92 -18.44
CA THR A 150 -17.61 -9.69 -17.35
C THR A 150 -16.56 -10.71 -17.80
N LEU A 151 -16.48 -11.00 -19.11
CA LEU A 151 -15.45 -11.84 -19.71
C LEU A 151 -14.23 -11.03 -20.17
N GLY A 152 -14.22 -9.70 -19.95
CA GLY A 152 -13.15 -8.82 -20.39
C GLY A 152 -13.17 -8.50 -21.89
N GLN A 153 -14.24 -8.86 -22.60
CA GLN A 153 -14.40 -8.52 -24.01
C GLN A 153 -14.88 -7.07 -24.14
N LYS A 154 -14.26 -6.32 -25.04
CA LYS A 154 -14.67 -4.95 -25.37
C LYS A 154 -16.00 -4.97 -26.11
N VAL A 155 -17.01 -4.33 -25.53
CA VAL A 155 -18.38 -4.27 -26.05
C VAL A 155 -18.58 -3.01 -26.88
N GLN A 156 -18.07 -1.87 -26.40
CA GLN A 156 -18.29 -0.58 -27.03
C GLN A 156 -17.16 0.41 -26.69
N THR A 157 -16.90 1.34 -27.60
CA THR A 157 -16.04 2.50 -27.38
C THR A 157 -16.87 3.76 -27.57
N PHE A 158 -16.70 4.73 -26.68
CA PHE A 158 -17.38 6.01 -26.76
C PHE A 158 -16.42 7.13 -27.13
N LYS A 159 -16.99 8.29 -27.47
CA LYS A 159 -16.23 9.53 -27.61
C LYS A 159 -15.71 9.96 -26.25
N ALA A 160 -14.70 10.84 -26.24
CA ALA A 160 -14.13 11.41 -25.03
C ALA A 160 -15.07 12.48 -24.42
N GLU A 161 -16.28 12.06 -24.06
CA GLU A 161 -17.36 12.89 -23.56
C GLU A 161 -17.87 12.36 -22.21
N LYS A 162 -18.48 13.24 -21.42
CA LYS A 162 -18.99 12.87 -20.10
C LYS A 162 -20.24 11.99 -20.18
N VAL A 163 -21.09 12.16 -21.19
CA VAL A 163 -22.38 11.46 -21.32
C VAL A 163 -22.26 10.35 -22.36
N ASN A 164 -22.63 9.12 -21.99
CA ASN A 164 -22.39 7.93 -22.79
C ASN A 164 -23.65 7.05 -22.91
N PRO A 165 -24.19 6.83 -24.13
CA PRO A 165 -25.44 6.09 -24.35
C PRO A 165 -25.25 4.57 -24.37
N ILE A 166 -26.09 3.86 -23.62
CA ILE A 166 -26.04 2.41 -23.39
C ILE A 166 -27.38 1.70 -23.63
N GLU A 167 -28.37 2.37 -24.27
CA GLU A 167 -29.72 1.84 -24.49
C GLU A 167 -29.74 0.44 -25.16
N LYS A 168 -28.78 0.18 -26.06
CA LYS A 168 -28.72 -1.03 -26.90
C LYS A 168 -28.09 -2.22 -26.19
N LEU A 169 -27.63 -2.03 -24.96
CA LEU A 169 -27.00 -3.09 -24.18
C LEU A 169 -28.04 -3.87 -23.39
N SER A 170 -27.85 -5.18 -23.33
CA SER A 170 -28.61 -6.06 -22.45
C SER A 170 -28.40 -5.68 -20.98
N SER A 171 -29.41 -5.95 -20.14
CA SER A 171 -29.29 -5.80 -18.69
C SER A 171 -28.15 -6.68 -18.15
N GLY A 172 -27.33 -6.14 -17.25
CA GLY A 172 -26.17 -6.86 -16.73
C GLY A 172 -25.10 -5.97 -16.09
N VAL A 173 -23.99 -6.60 -15.73
CA VAL A 173 -22.81 -5.92 -15.18
C VAL A 173 -21.80 -5.68 -16.29
N TYR A 174 -21.30 -4.44 -16.35
CA TYR A 174 -20.26 -4.00 -17.27
C TYR A 174 -19.17 -3.26 -16.50
N PHE A 175 -18.01 -3.10 -17.14
CA PHE A 175 -16.88 -2.33 -16.62
C PHE A 175 -16.54 -1.21 -17.60
N VAL A 176 -16.57 0.03 -17.11
CA VAL A 176 -16.23 1.23 -17.87
C VAL A 176 -14.77 1.56 -17.59
N LYS A 177 -13.90 1.42 -18.58
CA LYS A 177 -12.51 1.88 -18.54
C LYS A 177 -12.45 3.31 -19.06
N ILE A 178 -11.98 4.22 -18.22
CA ILE A 178 -11.92 5.66 -18.46
C ILE A 178 -10.45 6.06 -18.42
N GLN A 179 -9.91 6.47 -19.57
CA GLN A 179 -8.58 7.04 -19.65
C GLN A 179 -8.68 8.55 -19.51
N THR A 180 -7.95 9.12 -18.56
CA THR A 180 -7.78 10.56 -18.38
C THR A 180 -6.32 10.96 -18.63
N ASP A 181 -6.05 12.26 -18.66
CA ASP A 181 -4.69 12.81 -18.66
C ASP A 181 -3.92 12.55 -17.35
N LYS A 182 -4.61 12.17 -16.27
CA LYS A 182 -4.01 11.81 -14.97
C LYS A 182 -3.82 10.31 -14.76
N GLY A 183 -4.53 9.47 -15.50
CA GLY A 183 -4.44 8.03 -15.36
C GLY A 183 -5.66 7.27 -15.87
N GLU A 184 -5.65 5.96 -15.64
CA GLU A 184 -6.72 5.04 -16.02
C GLU A 184 -7.57 4.67 -14.79
N VAL A 185 -8.90 4.63 -14.96
CA VAL A 185 -9.85 4.17 -13.93
C VAL A 185 -10.81 3.17 -14.55
N ILE A 186 -11.14 2.11 -13.80
CA ILE A 186 -12.19 1.15 -14.17
C ILE A 186 -13.32 1.21 -13.16
N GLU A 187 -14.51 1.57 -13.62
CA GLU A 187 -15.73 1.66 -12.81
C GLU A 187 -16.75 0.60 -13.19
N LYS A 188 -17.42 0.02 -12.19
CA LYS A 188 -18.46 -1.00 -12.40
C LYS A 188 -19.79 -0.31 -12.73
N LEU A 189 -20.36 -0.62 -13.89
CA LEU A 189 -21.68 -0.15 -14.32
C LEU A 189 -22.71 -1.28 -14.26
N VAL A 190 -23.86 -1.03 -13.65
CA VAL A 190 -25.01 -1.94 -13.65
C VAL A 190 -26.05 -1.40 -14.63
N LYS A 191 -26.28 -2.11 -15.74
CA LYS A 191 -27.34 -1.81 -16.72
C LYS A 191 -28.63 -2.52 -16.32
N LYS A 192 -29.73 -1.77 -16.21
CA LYS A 192 -31.08 -2.31 -16.03
C LYS A 192 -31.74 -2.65 -17.35
#